data_AF-A0A7V0MZJ2-F1
#
_entry.id   AF-A0A7V0MZJ2-F1
#
_cell.length_a   1.000
_cell.length_b   1.000
_cell.length_c   1.000
_cell.angle_alpha   90.00
_cell.angle_beta   90.00
_cell.angle_gamma   90.00
#
_symmetry.space_group_name_H-M   'P 1'
#
loop_
_entity.id
_entity.type
_entity.pdbx_description
1 polymer ?
#
loop_
_entity_poly.entity_id
_entity_poly.type
_entity_poly.pdbx_seq_one_letter_code
_entity_poly.pdbx_strand_id
1 'polypeptide(L)'
;MRRLNLLKILLLIIALTPQELKREGIIVYFLDPHCPYCRQETYLMRYLAQKGYNVIGIVNSPKEANILKDIGFPVKVNEGEAEFAEVQSVPTIGILLPKRKEFYIISEGYISYREFWNRVKEIKTGG
;
A
#
# COMPACT_ATOMS: atom_id res chain seq x y z
N MET A 1 -0.41 27.87 -1.79
CA MET A 1 0.14 27.23 -0.58
C MET A 1 -0.97 27.08 0.46
N ARG A 2 -1.70 25.96 0.48
CA ARG A 2 -2.70 25.67 1.53
C ARG A 2 -2.10 24.62 2.47
N ARG A 3 -2.03 24.96 3.76
CA ARG A 3 -1.51 24.09 4.83
C ARG A 3 -2.35 22.81 4.89
N LEU A 4 -1.74 21.68 4.51
CA LEU A 4 -2.35 20.35 4.52
C LEU A 4 -2.46 19.80 5.94
N ASN A 5 -3.52 19.03 6.16
CA ASN A 5 -3.93 18.53 7.47
C ASN A 5 -3.11 17.28 7.85
N LEU A 6 -1.94 17.51 8.49
CA LEU A 6 -1.01 16.50 9.06
C LEU A 6 -1.68 15.44 9.96
N LEU A 7 -2.91 15.71 10.43
CA LEU A 7 -3.65 14.85 11.34
C LEU A 7 -4.05 13.50 10.72
N LYS A 8 -4.38 13.45 9.42
CA LYS A 8 -4.84 12.21 8.76
C LYS A 8 -3.72 11.20 8.55
N ILE A 9 -2.49 11.69 8.28
CA ILE A 9 -1.28 10.84 8.18
C ILE A 9 -0.95 10.23 9.55
N LEU A 10 -1.22 10.95 10.65
CA LEU A 10 -0.95 10.48 12.00
C LEU A 10 -1.84 9.29 12.41
N LEU A 11 -3.09 9.28 11.97
CA LEU A 11 -4.05 8.21 12.29
C LEU A 11 -3.69 6.86 11.64
N LEU A 12 -3.13 6.89 10.42
CA LEU A 12 -2.56 5.70 9.76
C LEU A 12 -1.37 5.10 10.54
N ILE A 13 -0.64 5.92 11.30
CA ILE A 13 0.55 5.50 12.06
C ILE A 13 0.15 4.95 13.44
N ILE A 14 -0.93 5.43 14.05
CA ILE A 14 -1.37 5.02 15.40
C ILE A 14 -1.97 3.60 15.41
N ALA A 15 -2.53 3.13 14.29
CA ALA A 15 -3.05 1.77 14.17
C ALA A 15 -1.96 0.68 14.07
N LEU A 16 -0.69 1.07 13.91
CA LEU A 16 0.43 0.15 13.71
C LEU A 16 1.36 0.16 14.93
N THR A 17 1.67 -1.02 15.44
CA THR A 17 2.54 -1.18 16.60
C THR A 17 3.99 -0.82 16.26
N PRO A 18 4.81 -0.36 17.25
CA PRO A 18 6.22 -0.04 17.04
C PRO A 18 7.08 -1.20 16.51
N GLN A 19 6.61 -2.45 16.55
CA GLN A 19 7.28 -3.60 15.96
C GLN A 19 6.99 -3.76 14.46
N GLU A 20 5.82 -3.36 13.97
CA GLU A 20 5.48 -3.35 12.54
C GLU A 20 6.27 -2.26 11.79
N LEU A 21 6.51 -1.12 12.44
CA LEU A 21 7.28 0.00 11.89
C LEU A 21 8.78 -0.28 11.69
N LYS A 22 9.29 -1.48 12.01
CA LYS A 22 10.72 -1.63 12.31
C LYS A 22 11.67 -1.63 11.13
N ARG A 23 11.32 -1.92 9.86
CA ARG A 23 12.41 -2.04 8.85
C ARG A 23 12.31 -1.35 7.50
N GLU A 24 11.19 -1.26 6.78
CA GLU A 24 11.33 -0.88 5.35
C GLU A 24 10.27 0.06 4.75
N GLY A 25 9.22 0.38 5.48
CA GLY A 25 8.03 1.07 4.98
C GLY A 25 6.78 0.20 5.11
N ILE A 26 5.64 0.75 4.72
CA ILE A 26 4.37 0.04 4.62
C ILE A 26 4.00 -0.02 3.15
N ILE A 27 3.84 -1.22 2.61
CA ILE A 27 3.41 -1.45 1.25
C ILE A 27 1.89 -1.26 1.24
N VAL A 28 1.41 -0.30 0.46
CA VAL A 28 -0.01 0.00 0.30
C VAL A 28 -0.45 -0.50 -1.07
N TYR A 29 -1.46 -1.35 -1.09
CA TYR A 29 -1.97 -1.97 -2.31
C TYR A 29 -3.42 -1.57 -2.54
N PHE A 30 -3.66 -0.70 -3.51
CA PHE A 30 -5.00 -0.33 -3.97
C PHE A 30 -5.49 -1.37 -4.97
N LEU A 31 -6.61 -2.01 -4.64
CA LEU A 31 -7.12 -3.15 -5.41
C LEU A 31 -8.65 -3.21 -5.42
N ASP A 32 -9.18 -3.97 -6.39
CA ASP A 32 -10.58 -4.36 -6.47
C ASP A 32 -10.64 -5.89 -6.67
N PRO A 33 -11.45 -6.64 -5.91
CA PRO A 33 -11.59 -8.10 -6.07
C PRO A 33 -12.12 -8.52 -7.45
N HIS A 34 -12.79 -7.63 -8.17
CA HIS A 34 -13.33 -7.84 -9.51
C HIS A 34 -12.37 -7.41 -10.62
N CYS A 35 -11.25 -6.77 -10.28
CA CYS A 35 -10.24 -6.34 -11.25
C CYS A 35 -9.39 -7.55 -11.72
N PRO A 36 -9.45 -7.94 -13.01
CA PRO A 36 -8.76 -9.13 -13.51
C PRO A 36 -7.23 -9.01 -13.40
N TYR A 37 -6.70 -7.79 -13.54
CA TYR A 37 -5.27 -7.49 -13.44
C TYR A 37 -4.75 -7.52 -12.00
N CYS A 38 -5.63 -7.40 -11.01
CA CYS A 38 -5.27 -7.38 -9.60
C CYS A 38 -4.86 -8.77 -9.08
N ARG A 39 -5.22 -9.85 -9.79
CA ARG A 39 -4.90 -11.21 -9.38
C ARG A 39 -3.39 -11.48 -9.31
N GLN A 40 -2.62 -11.01 -10.30
CA GLN A 40 -1.17 -11.24 -10.32
C GLN A 40 -0.47 -10.51 -9.18
N GLU A 41 -0.81 -9.24 -8.97
CA GLU A 41 -0.23 -8.43 -7.90
C GLU A 41 -0.63 -8.91 -6.51
N THR A 42 -1.85 -9.45 -6.37
CA THR A 42 -2.27 -10.08 -5.11
C THR A 42 -1.34 -11.23 -4.70
N TYR A 43 -0.80 -12.02 -5.63
CA TYR A 43 0.17 -13.06 -5.29
C TYR A 43 1.49 -12.47 -4.78
N LEU A 44 1.99 -11.42 -5.42
CA LEU A 44 3.20 -10.72 -4.97
C LEU A 44 3.00 -10.12 -3.58
N MET A 45 1.90 -9.42 -3.36
CA MET A 45 1.57 -8.80 -2.06
C MET A 45 1.43 -9.85 -0.95
N ARG A 46 0.74 -10.96 -1.23
CA ARG A 46 0.63 -12.08 -0.27
C ARG A 46 1.99 -12.70 0.04
N TYR A 47 2.83 -12.90 -0.97
CA TYR A 47 4.18 -13.41 -0.76
C TYR A 47 5.01 -12.46 0.13
N LEU A 48 4.94 -11.15 -0.11
CA LEU A 48 5.64 -10.16 0.72
C LEU A 48 5.11 -10.15 2.16
N ALA A 49 3.80 -10.20 2.36
CA ALA A 49 3.20 -10.31 3.70
C ALA A 49 3.70 -11.57 4.44
N GLN A 50 3.75 -12.72 3.76
CA GLN A 50 4.27 -13.97 4.31
C GLN A 50 5.78 -13.92 4.65
N LYS A 51 6.54 -13.04 4.00
CA LYS A 51 7.95 -12.77 4.32
C LYS A 51 8.14 -11.76 5.45
N GLY A 52 7.07 -11.26 6.04
CA GLY A 52 7.10 -10.33 7.17
C GLY A 52 7.19 -8.86 6.78
N TYR A 53 6.89 -8.52 5.52
CA TYR A 53 6.71 -7.12 5.11
C TYR A 53 5.32 -6.62 5.52
N ASN A 54 5.22 -5.35 5.90
CA ASN A 54 3.93 -4.72 6.19
C ASN A 54 3.22 -4.43 4.88
N VAL A 55 2.13 -5.16 4.63
CA VAL A 55 1.28 -4.98 3.45
C VAL A 55 -0.12 -4.63 3.93
N ILE A 56 -0.72 -3.60 3.36
CA ILE A 56 -2.11 -3.21 3.62
C ILE A 56 -2.84 -3.06 2.28
N GLY A 57 -3.96 -3.76 2.13
CA GLY A 57 -4.88 -3.59 1.02
C GLY A 57 -5.86 -2.45 1.26
N ILE A 58 -6.11 -1.63 0.23
CA ILE A 58 -7.11 -0.55 0.23
C ILE A 58 -8.14 -0.85 -0.86
N VAL A 59 -9.41 -0.95 -0.48
CA VAL A 59 -10.55 -1.21 -1.37
C VAL A 59 -11.59 -0.10 -1.28
N ASN A 60 -12.49 0.03 -2.25
CA ASN A 60 -13.45 1.14 -2.31
C ASN A 60 -14.74 0.89 -1.51
N SER A 61 -15.03 -0.33 -1.09
CA SER A 61 -16.23 -0.62 -0.31
C SER A 61 -16.06 -1.66 0.81
N PRO A 62 -16.88 -1.61 1.87
CA PRO A 62 -16.91 -2.66 2.89
C PRO A 62 -17.22 -4.05 2.33
N LYS A 63 -18.01 -4.11 1.25
CA LYS A 63 -18.33 -5.36 0.54
C LYS A 63 -17.07 -6.00 -0.04
N GLU A 64 -16.23 -5.21 -0.71
CA GLU A 64 -14.94 -5.66 -1.24
C GLU A 64 -13.99 -6.12 -0.12
N ALA A 65 -13.95 -5.38 0.99
CA ALA A 65 -13.12 -5.75 2.14
C ALA A 65 -13.53 -7.13 2.70
N ASN A 66 -14.83 -7.39 2.79
CA ASN A 66 -15.35 -8.68 3.25
C ASN A 66 -15.06 -9.83 2.26
N ILE A 67 -15.06 -9.57 0.94
CA ILE A 67 -14.64 -10.56 -0.07
C ILE A 67 -13.18 -10.96 0.14
N LEU A 68 -12.34 -10.01 0.56
CA LEU A 68 -10.90 -10.17 0.68
C LEU A 68 -10.41 -10.48 2.11
N LYS A 69 -11.30 -10.82 3.04
CA LYS A 69 -10.95 -11.05 4.46
C LYS A 69 -9.84 -12.10 4.68
N ASP A 70 -9.72 -13.08 3.78
CA ASP A 70 -8.75 -14.18 3.86
C ASP A 70 -7.58 -14.03 2.86
N ILE A 71 -7.34 -12.83 2.31
CA ILE A 71 -6.33 -12.59 1.26
C ILE A 71 -4.88 -12.80 1.73
N GLY A 72 -4.65 -12.81 3.05
CA GLY A 72 -3.34 -13.05 3.67
C GLY A 72 -2.59 -11.78 4.09
N PHE A 73 -3.26 -10.63 4.09
CA PHE A 73 -2.80 -9.36 4.68
C PHE A 73 -4.03 -8.50 5.06
N PRO A 74 -3.89 -7.52 5.98
CA PRO A 74 -4.97 -6.63 6.36
C PRO A 74 -5.55 -5.85 5.17
N VAL A 75 -6.87 -5.72 5.11
CA VAL A 75 -7.60 -4.93 4.11
C VAL A 75 -8.47 -3.91 4.82
N LYS A 76 -8.44 -2.65 4.37
CA LYS A 76 -9.34 -1.59 4.85
C LYS A 76 -10.07 -0.91 3.70
N VAL A 77 -11.16 -0.25 4.04
CA VAL A 77 -11.92 0.59 3.12
C VAL A 77 -11.17 1.93 2.94
N ASN A 78 -11.18 2.43 1.72
CA ASN A 78 -10.66 3.73 1.33
C ASN A 78 -11.48 4.84 1.99
N GLU A 79 -10.83 5.66 2.80
CA GLU A 79 -11.39 6.82 3.52
C GLU A 79 -10.76 8.14 3.02
N GLY A 80 -10.15 8.10 1.83
CA GLY A 80 -9.43 9.22 1.21
C GLY A 80 -7.94 8.94 0.96
N GLU A 81 -7.45 7.72 1.25
CA GLU A 81 -6.07 7.33 0.97
C GLU A 81 -5.76 7.38 -0.53
N ALA A 82 -6.69 6.94 -1.39
CA ALA A 82 -6.46 6.96 -2.84
C ALA A 82 -6.34 8.38 -3.38
N GLU A 83 -7.19 9.31 -2.90
CA GLU A 83 -7.12 10.73 -3.26
C GLU A 83 -5.82 11.37 -2.77
N PHE A 84 -5.44 11.12 -1.51
CA PHE A 84 -4.19 11.62 -0.95
C PHE A 84 -2.95 11.12 -1.69
N ALA A 85 -2.99 9.87 -2.15
CA ALA A 85 -1.92 9.22 -2.88
C ALA A 85 -1.96 9.46 -4.40
N GLU A 86 -2.91 10.28 -4.89
CA GLU A 86 -3.15 10.56 -6.31
C GLU A 86 -3.33 9.29 -7.17
N VAL A 87 -3.91 8.23 -6.59
CA VAL A 87 -4.13 6.95 -7.26
C VAL A 87 -5.29 7.07 -8.24
N GLN A 88 -5.00 6.86 -9.53
CA GLN A 88 -6.00 7.00 -10.60
C GLN A 88 -6.58 5.66 -11.07
N SER A 89 -5.92 4.54 -10.75
CA SER A 89 -6.32 3.22 -11.23
C SER A 89 -5.97 2.11 -10.23
N VAL A 90 -6.58 0.93 -10.42
CA VAL A 90 -6.20 -0.30 -9.73
C VAL A 90 -5.80 -1.36 -10.77
N PRO A 91 -4.82 -2.25 -10.46
CA PRO A 91 -4.04 -2.30 -9.23
C PRO A 91 -3.02 -1.15 -9.15
N THR A 92 -2.88 -0.53 -7.98
CA THR A 92 -1.77 0.40 -7.70
C THR A 92 -1.05 -0.03 -6.44
N ILE A 93 0.27 -0.13 -6.52
CA ILE A 93 1.14 -0.48 -5.40
C ILE A 93 1.99 0.74 -5.07
N GLY A 94 2.05 1.11 -3.81
CA GLY A 94 2.96 2.13 -3.32
C GLY A 94 3.61 1.75 -2.01
N ILE A 95 4.51 2.61 -1.56
CA ILE A 95 5.19 2.48 -0.28
C ILE A 95 5.08 3.77 0.51
N LEU A 96 4.54 3.65 1.72
CA LEU A 96 4.58 4.70 2.73
C LEU A 96 5.88 4.53 3.52
N LEU A 97 6.67 5.59 3.62
CA LEU A 97 7.87 5.68 4.45
C LEU A 97 7.56 6.51 5.70
N PRO A 98 7.15 5.92 6.83
CA PRO A 98 6.62 6.66 7.97
C PRO A 98 7.62 7.66 8.58
N LYS A 99 8.92 7.34 8.53
CA LYS A 99 9.99 8.22 9.03
C LYS A 99 10.12 9.51 8.21
N ARG A 100 9.85 9.43 6.89
CA ARG A 100 9.88 10.60 5.99
C ARG A 100 8.49 11.24 5.84
N LYS A 101 7.43 10.54 6.26
CA LYS A 101 6.02 10.92 6.04
C LYS A 101 5.71 11.10 4.55
N GLU A 102 6.32 10.28 3.72
CA GLU A 102 6.22 10.33 2.26
C GLU A 102 5.61 9.05 1.73
N PHE A 103 4.81 9.17 0.68
CA PHE A 103 4.24 8.06 -0.07
C PHE A 103 4.78 8.10 -1.49
N TYR A 104 5.14 6.93 -2.02
CA TYR A 104 5.64 6.78 -3.38
C TYR A 104 4.86 5.68 -4.10
N ILE A 105 4.38 5.98 -5.31
CA ILE A 105 3.82 4.96 -6.19
C ILE A 105 4.98 4.11 -6.74
N ILE A 106 4.88 2.80 -6.54
CA ILE A 106 5.81 1.81 -7.09
C ILE A 106 5.31 1.33 -8.44
N SER A 107 4.00 1.08 -8.60
CA SER A 107 3.43 0.57 -9.85
C SER A 107 1.97 0.95 -9.98
N GLU A 108 1.54 1.26 -11.20
CA GLU A 108 0.15 1.34 -11.63
C GLU A 108 -0.08 0.22 -12.66
N GLY A 109 -0.40 -0.98 -12.19
CA GLY A 109 -0.46 -2.19 -13.00
C GLY A 109 0.57 -3.25 -12.61
N TYR A 110 0.82 -4.16 -13.54
CA TYR A 110 1.68 -5.33 -13.32
C TYR A 110 3.13 -4.93 -13.01
N ILE A 111 3.74 -5.56 -12.02
CA ILE A 111 5.16 -5.39 -11.70
C ILE A 111 5.82 -6.72 -11.30
N SER A 112 7.02 -6.97 -11.84
CA SER A 112 7.79 -8.16 -11.42
C SER A 112 8.41 -7.97 -10.04
N TYR A 113 8.66 -9.07 -9.31
CA TYR A 113 9.35 -9.04 -8.01
C TYR A 113 10.69 -8.28 -8.07
N ARG A 114 11.48 -8.50 -9.12
CA ARG A 114 12.77 -7.82 -9.30
C ARG A 114 12.58 -6.32 -9.47
N GLU A 115 11.65 -5.92 -10.34
CA GLU A 115 11.38 -4.52 -10.62
C GLU A 115 10.80 -3.77 -9.41
N PHE A 116 9.93 -4.42 -8.64
CA PHE A 116 9.43 -3.91 -7.37
C PHE A 116 10.58 -3.48 -6.45
N TRP A 117 11.58 -4.36 -6.27
CA TRP A 117 12.72 -4.06 -5.41
C TRP A 117 13.68 -3.03 -5.99
N ASN A 118 13.83 -2.96 -7.31
CA ASN A 118 14.60 -1.90 -7.94
C ASN A 118 14.00 -0.52 -7.60
N ARG A 119 12.70 -0.35 -7.78
CA ARG A 119 12.00 0.92 -7.49
C ARG A 119 12.04 1.26 -6.00
N VAL A 120 11.82 0.27 -5.12
CA VAL A 120 11.95 0.48 -3.67
C VAL A 120 13.36 0.93 -3.29
N LYS A 121 14.40 0.39 -3.94
CA LYS A 121 15.79 0.81 -3.71
C LYS A 121 16.01 2.25 -4.15
N GLU A 122 15.57 2.62 -5.35
CA GLU A 122 15.69 3.98 -5.90
C GLU A 122 15.03 5.03 -5.00
N ILE A 123 13.80 4.77 -4.56
CA ILE A 123 13.06 5.61 -3.61
C ILE A 123 13.84 5.80 -2.29
N LYS A 124 14.46 4.72 -1.78
CA LYS A 124 15.22 4.77 -0.54
C LYS A 124 16.53 5.54 -0.68
N THR A 125 17.21 5.43 -1.82
CA THR A 125 18.51 6.08 -2.06
C THR A 125 18.40 7.54 -2.51
N GLY A 126 17.19 8.03 -2.81
CA GLY A 126 16.97 9.42 -3.19
C GLY A 126 17.52 9.73 -4.57
N GLY A 127 16.89 9.13 -5.60
CA GLY A 127 17.15 9.48 -6.99
C GLY A 127 17.02 10.97 -7.27
#